data_AF-A0A523HAL4-F1
#
_entry.id   AF-A0A523HAL4-F1
#
_cell.length_a   1.000
_cell.length_b   1.000
_cell.length_c   1.000
_cell.angle_alpha   90.00
_cell.angle_beta   90.00
_cell.angle_gamma   90.00
#
_symmetry.space_group_name_H-M   'P 1'
#
loop_
_entity.id
_entity.type
_entity.pdbx_description
1 polymer ?
#
loop_
_entity_poly.entity_id
_entity_poly.type
_entity_poly.pdbx_seq_one_letter_code
_entity_poly.pdbx_strand_id
1 'polypeptide(L)'
;MNEHYISLIAAYGTGAILWFLADHFYRSLWTVEKAIPFEKPWLEFIYSIIAVIAILGIGQLYVRDLMIPNNGNVGIDAVNQLLIFSPTLLLILIRKQPMESIWLPKSRVLQRLAMGLVIAIGSLLVYWLIRKNASTFGSILVNTYHPKNISHLVQVFMEDITIALIFVRLSAWIGYKRSIIIVAILFAGGHIPSLLANGFAITELGSLLIDTFLGILILSVVSKSKDVWWFFMLHFALDMSQFYGGP
;
A
#
# COMPACT_ATOMS: atom_id res chain seq x y z
N MET A 1 -8.03 -0.34 -23.10
CA MET A 1 -7.32 -0.27 -21.80
C MET A 1 -6.01 0.44 -22.07
N ASN A 2 -5.71 1.54 -21.38
CA ASN A 2 -4.49 2.32 -21.60
C ASN A 2 -3.26 1.41 -21.35
N GLU A 3 -2.21 1.52 -22.19
CA GLU A 3 -0.95 0.78 -22.05
C GLU A 3 -0.40 0.85 -20.62
N HIS A 4 -0.61 2.00 -19.96
CA HIS A 4 -0.30 2.21 -18.57
C HIS A 4 -0.96 1.18 -17.63
N TYR A 5 -2.27 0.96 -17.73
CA TYR A 5 -2.97 -0.02 -16.88
C TYR A 5 -2.55 -1.46 -17.18
N ILE A 6 -2.30 -1.79 -18.45
CA ILE A 6 -1.77 -3.12 -18.82
C ILE A 6 -0.42 -3.36 -18.15
N SER A 7 0.47 -2.36 -18.20
CA SER A 7 1.78 -2.45 -17.56
C SER A 7 1.70 -2.58 -16.04
N LEU A 8 0.80 -1.86 -15.37
CA LEU A 8 0.57 -1.99 -13.92
C LEU A 8 0.06 -3.38 -13.55
N ILE A 9 -0.98 -3.88 -14.23
CA ILE A 9 -1.56 -5.21 -13.97
C ILE A 9 -0.48 -6.29 -14.14
N ALA A 10 0.31 -6.21 -15.21
CA ALA A 10 1.38 -7.16 -15.47
C ALA A 10 2.49 -7.09 -14.40
N ALA A 11 2.85 -5.89 -13.94
CA ALA A 11 3.89 -5.69 -12.94
C ALA A 11 3.47 -6.19 -11.55
N TYR A 12 2.25 -5.88 -11.12
CA TYR A 12 1.67 -6.40 -9.88
C TYR A 12 1.47 -7.91 -9.94
N GLY A 13 0.99 -8.45 -11.06
CA GLY A 13 0.90 -9.90 -11.30
C GLY A 13 2.27 -10.58 -11.23
N THR A 14 3.30 -9.94 -11.79
CA THR A 14 4.69 -10.41 -11.66
C THR A 14 5.13 -10.41 -10.20
N GLY A 15 4.82 -9.36 -9.44
CA GLY A 15 5.16 -9.26 -8.03
C GLY A 15 4.52 -10.37 -7.20
N ALA A 16 3.25 -10.67 -7.48
CA ALA A 16 2.54 -11.80 -6.89
C ALA A 16 3.21 -13.15 -7.23
N ILE A 17 3.54 -13.40 -8.50
CA ILE A 17 4.19 -14.63 -8.94
C ILE A 17 5.57 -14.78 -8.29
N LEU A 18 6.39 -13.73 -8.32
CA LEU A 18 7.72 -13.72 -7.71
C LEU A 18 7.64 -13.96 -6.20
N TRP A 19 6.65 -13.38 -5.53
CA TRP A 19 6.40 -13.67 -4.11
C TRP A 19 6.04 -15.16 -3.90
N PHE A 20 5.14 -15.75 -4.70
CA PHE A 20 4.80 -17.17 -4.57
C PHE A 20 6.00 -18.09 -4.80
N LEU A 21 6.86 -17.77 -5.77
CA LEU A 21 8.11 -18.50 -6.00
C LEU A 21 9.03 -18.34 -4.80
N ALA A 22 9.20 -17.13 -4.29
CA ALA A 22 10.05 -16.88 -3.14
C ALA A 22 9.52 -17.59 -1.87
N ASP A 23 8.21 -17.55 -1.61
CA ASP A 23 7.56 -18.30 -0.52
C ASP A 23 7.81 -19.80 -0.66
N HIS A 24 7.71 -20.34 -1.88
CA HIS A 24 7.97 -21.76 -2.14
C HIS A 24 9.41 -22.17 -1.79
N PHE A 25 10.42 -21.38 -2.22
CA PHE A 25 11.83 -21.71 -2.04
C PHE A 25 12.41 -21.26 -0.69
N TYR A 26 11.87 -20.20 -0.09
CA TYR A 26 12.37 -19.56 1.12
C TYR A 26 11.31 -19.49 2.23
N ARG A 27 10.56 -20.59 2.45
CA ARG A 27 9.48 -20.67 3.46
C ARG A 27 9.84 -20.15 4.85
N SER A 28 11.11 -20.32 5.26
CA SER A 28 11.56 -19.84 6.58
C SER A 28 11.51 -18.31 6.72
N LEU A 29 11.49 -17.56 5.62
CA LEU A 29 11.40 -16.11 5.63
C LEU A 29 10.01 -15.64 6.06
N TRP A 30 8.95 -16.31 5.60
CA TRP A 30 7.56 -16.01 5.94
C TRP A 30 7.00 -17.00 6.95
N THR A 31 7.65 -17.14 8.11
CA THR A 31 7.00 -17.82 9.24
C THR A 31 5.75 -17.05 9.64
N VAL A 32 4.58 -17.58 9.23
CA VAL A 32 3.29 -16.96 9.46
C VAL A 32 2.95 -17.05 10.94
N GLU A 33 2.91 -15.91 11.61
CA GLU A 33 2.48 -15.85 13.00
C GLU A 33 0.99 -16.17 13.13
N LYS A 34 0.63 -16.76 14.27
CA LYS A 34 -0.77 -17.08 14.59
C LYS A 34 -1.59 -15.79 14.59
N ALA A 35 -2.81 -15.87 14.06
CA ALA A 35 -3.72 -14.73 14.10
C ALA A 35 -3.99 -14.34 15.56
N ILE A 36 -3.95 -13.04 15.84
CA ILE A 36 -4.23 -12.50 17.16
C ILE A 36 -5.76 -12.46 17.33
N PRO A 37 -6.33 -13.15 18.34
CA PRO A 37 -7.75 -13.10 18.58
C PRO A 37 -8.16 -11.74 19.16
N PHE A 38 -9.35 -11.27 18.80
CA PHE A 38 -9.98 -10.09 19.39
C PHE A 38 -11.25 -10.53 20.11
N GLU A 39 -11.45 -10.06 21.34
CA GLU A 39 -12.66 -10.37 22.11
C GLU A 39 -13.94 -9.83 21.43
N LYS A 40 -13.84 -8.64 20.83
CA LYS A 40 -14.95 -7.96 20.12
C LYS A 40 -14.47 -7.49 18.74
N PRO A 41 -14.36 -8.38 17.75
CA PRO A 41 -13.78 -8.06 16.44
C PRO A 41 -14.46 -6.88 15.71
N TRP A 42 -15.79 -6.80 15.79
CA TRP A 42 -16.56 -5.71 15.17
C TRP A 42 -16.21 -4.34 15.77
N LEU A 43 -15.93 -4.28 17.07
CA LEU A 43 -15.58 -3.04 17.75
C LEU A 43 -14.17 -2.57 17.35
N GLU A 44 -13.23 -3.51 17.20
CA GLU A 44 -11.90 -3.22 16.66
C GLU A 44 -11.96 -2.69 15.22
N PHE A 45 -12.87 -3.23 14.42
CA PHE A 45 -13.12 -2.70 13.07
C PHE A 45 -13.69 -1.27 13.13
N ILE A 46 -14.67 -0.99 13.99
CA ILE A 46 -15.18 0.37 14.19
C ILE A 46 -14.05 1.35 14.56
N TYR A 47 -13.15 0.96 15.48
CA TYR A 47 -12.01 1.79 15.82
C TYR A 47 -11.08 2.04 14.64
N SER A 48 -10.86 1.04 13.78
CA SER A 48 -10.08 1.23 12.55
C SER A 48 -10.75 2.23 11.60
N ILE A 49 -12.08 2.22 11.48
CA ILE A 49 -12.82 3.20 10.68
C ILE A 49 -12.72 4.60 11.28
N ILE A 50 -12.80 4.74 12.60
CA ILE A 50 -12.59 6.03 13.28
C ILE A 50 -11.18 6.57 12.98
N ALA A 51 -10.15 5.71 13.01
CA ALA A 51 -8.79 6.10 12.65
C ALA A 51 -8.69 6.57 11.18
N VAL A 52 -9.35 5.87 10.24
CA VAL A 52 -9.41 6.30 8.82
C VAL A 52 -10.09 7.66 8.66
N ILE A 53 -11.22 7.88 9.34
CA ILE A 53 -11.90 9.19 9.31
C ILE A 53 -10.98 10.29 9.85
N ALA A 54 -10.24 10.01 10.93
CA ALA A 54 -9.26 10.95 11.47
C ALA A 54 -8.10 11.21 10.48
N ILE A 55 -7.57 10.18 9.81
CA ILE A 55 -6.54 10.31 8.77
C ILE A 55 -7.02 11.22 7.65
N LEU A 56 -8.24 11.00 7.14
CA LEU A 56 -8.84 11.84 6.11
C LEU A 56 -9.02 13.28 6.61
N GLY A 57 -9.49 13.46 7.84
CA GLY A 57 -9.63 14.78 8.47
C GLY A 57 -8.31 15.54 8.57
N ILE A 58 -7.23 14.88 9.02
CA ILE A 58 -5.89 15.47 9.10
C ILE A 58 -5.33 15.73 7.69
N GLY A 59 -5.58 14.83 6.74
CA GLY A 59 -5.23 15.03 5.33
C GLY A 59 -5.89 16.27 4.72
N GLN A 60 -7.13 16.60 5.10
CA GLN A 60 -7.77 17.86 4.70
C GLN A 60 -7.10 19.09 5.31
N LEU A 61 -6.54 18.98 6.52
CA LEU A 61 -5.72 20.06 7.10
C LEU A 61 -4.42 20.25 6.31
N TYR A 62 -3.80 19.15 5.89
CA TYR A 62 -2.60 19.18 5.03
C TYR A 62 -2.87 19.90 3.71
N VAL A 63 -3.95 19.54 3.01
CA VAL A 63 -4.35 20.16 1.72
C VAL A 63 -4.66 21.66 1.86
N ARG A 64 -5.06 22.12 3.06
CA ARG A 64 -5.35 23.52 3.35
C ARG A 64 -4.14 24.30 3.90
N ASP A 65 -2.95 23.73 3.83
CA ASP A 65 -1.72 24.31 4.40
C ASP A 65 -1.80 24.63 5.90
N LEU A 66 -2.63 23.87 6.65
CA LEU A 66 -2.83 24.02 8.10
C LEU A 66 -1.93 23.10 8.94
N MET A 67 -1.12 22.25 8.30
CA MET A 67 -0.11 21.42 8.96
C MET A 67 1.25 22.13 9.02
N ILE A 68 2.34 21.41 9.33
CA ILE A 68 3.67 22.02 9.40
C ILE A 68 4.05 22.58 8.02
N PRO A 69 4.37 23.88 7.90
CA PRO A 69 4.72 24.49 6.62
C PRO A 69 5.90 23.78 5.95
N ASN A 70 5.69 23.30 4.73
CA ASN A 70 6.65 22.44 4.04
C ASN A 70 7.71 23.23 3.24
N ASN A 71 7.42 24.40 2.66
CA ASN A 71 8.39 25.22 1.89
C ASN A 71 9.29 24.42 0.90
N GLY A 72 8.82 23.28 0.39
CA GLY A 72 9.58 22.38 -0.49
C GLY A 72 10.55 21.41 0.21
N ASN A 73 10.55 21.33 1.54
CA ASN A 73 11.38 20.43 2.32
C ASN A 73 10.75 19.03 2.44
N VAL A 74 11.25 18.10 1.63
CA VAL A 74 10.77 16.69 1.60
C VAL A 74 10.84 15.96 2.95
N GLY A 75 11.72 16.40 3.87
CA GLY A 75 11.79 15.84 5.23
C GLY A 75 10.63 16.31 6.11
N ILE A 76 10.24 17.59 6.02
CA ILE A 76 9.05 18.11 6.69
C ILE A 76 7.80 17.45 6.10
N ASP A 77 7.79 17.23 4.79
CA ASP A 77 6.70 16.54 4.12
C ASP A 77 6.53 15.11 4.65
N ALA A 78 7.62 14.37 4.79
CA ALA A 78 7.61 13.04 5.39
C ALA A 78 7.08 13.04 6.84
N VAL A 79 7.42 14.08 7.64
CA VAL A 79 6.86 14.25 8.99
C VAL A 79 5.36 14.51 8.93
N ASN A 80 4.88 15.33 7.99
CA ASN A 80 3.45 15.54 7.79
C ASN A 80 2.73 14.24 7.42
N GLN A 81 3.33 13.39 6.58
CA GLN A 81 2.78 12.06 6.27
C GLN A 81 2.67 11.18 7.55
N LEU A 82 3.69 11.18 8.41
CA LEU A 82 3.60 10.47 9.70
C LEU A 82 2.49 11.01 10.60
N LEU A 83 2.28 12.33 10.62
CA LEU A 83 1.22 12.97 11.40
C LEU A 83 -0.17 12.63 10.85
N ILE A 84 -0.34 12.66 9.53
CA ILE A 84 -1.59 12.25 8.84
C ILE A 84 -1.98 10.83 9.23
N PHE A 85 -1.02 9.89 9.18
CA PHE A 85 -1.26 8.47 9.49
C PHE A 85 -1.11 8.10 10.97
N SER A 86 -0.78 9.05 11.84
CA SER A 86 -0.63 8.82 13.28
C SER A 86 -1.85 8.21 13.98
N PRO A 87 -3.13 8.43 13.56
CA PRO A 87 -4.28 7.76 14.17
C PRO A 87 -4.21 6.23 14.11
N THR A 88 -3.62 5.65 13.05
CA THR A 88 -3.41 4.20 12.95
C THR A 88 -2.44 3.70 14.01
N LEU A 89 -1.30 4.37 14.18
CA LEU A 89 -0.30 3.99 15.19
C LEU A 89 -0.83 4.22 16.60
N LEU A 90 -1.51 5.34 16.83
CA LEU A 90 -2.12 5.68 18.11
C LEU A 90 -3.16 4.64 18.52
N LEU A 91 -3.97 4.14 17.59
CA LEU A 91 -4.92 3.06 17.89
C LEU A 91 -4.20 1.81 18.42
N ILE A 92 -3.13 1.38 17.76
CA ILE A 92 -2.33 0.23 18.20
C ILE A 92 -1.75 0.45 19.60
N LEU A 93 -1.22 1.65 19.86
CA LEU A 93 -0.66 2.03 21.16
C LEU A 93 -1.73 2.05 22.27
N ILE A 94 -2.88 2.68 22.03
CA ILE A 94 -3.99 2.78 23.00
C ILE A 94 -4.53 1.38 23.32
N ARG A 95 -4.69 0.54 22.30
CA ARG A 95 -5.16 -0.85 22.47
C ARG A 95 -4.08 -1.79 23.00
N LYS A 96 -2.83 -1.30 23.16
CA LYS A 96 -1.65 -2.07 23.60
C LYS A 96 -1.45 -3.34 22.76
N GLN A 97 -1.71 -3.23 21.47
CA GLN A 97 -1.61 -4.36 20.54
C GLN A 97 -0.19 -4.50 20.00
N PRO A 98 0.29 -5.72 19.77
CA PRO A 98 1.58 -5.93 19.11
C PRO A 98 1.51 -5.50 17.63
N MET A 99 2.64 -5.06 17.06
CA MET A 99 2.75 -4.64 15.64
C MET A 99 2.43 -5.77 14.67
N GLU A 100 2.60 -7.00 15.13
CA GLU A 100 2.24 -8.22 14.42
C GLU A 100 0.72 -8.31 14.15
N SER A 101 -0.10 -7.57 14.91
CA SER A 101 -1.54 -7.41 14.67
C SER A 101 -1.87 -6.59 13.43
N ILE A 102 -0.89 -5.93 12.81
CA ILE A 102 -1.02 -5.15 11.58
C ILE A 102 0.01 -5.62 10.54
N TRP A 103 0.38 -6.91 10.58
CA TRP A 103 1.28 -7.53 9.59
C TRP A 103 2.68 -6.90 9.53
N LEU A 104 3.18 -6.41 10.67
CA LEU A 104 4.57 -5.98 10.84
C LEU A 104 5.32 -6.96 11.75
N PRO A 105 5.73 -8.14 11.24
CA PRO A 105 6.53 -9.08 12.02
C PRO A 105 7.88 -8.44 12.40
N LYS A 106 8.33 -8.69 13.62
CA LYS A 106 9.64 -8.19 14.11
C LYS A 106 10.82 -9.07 13.68
N SER A 107 10.55 -10.28 13.20
CA SER A 107 11.57 -11.23 12.79
C SER A 107 12.03 -10.97 11.36
N ARG A 108 13.35 -10.98 11.15
CA ARG A 108 13.98 -10.94 9.82
C ARG A 108 13.57 -9.75 8.94
N VAL A 109 13.33 -8.59 9.56
CA VAL A 109 12.85 -7.38 8.87
C VAL A 109 13.75 -7.02 7.69
N LEU A 110 15.07 -7.01 7.89
CA LEU A 110 16.02 -6.69 6.81
C LEU A 110 15.94 -7.68 5.63
N GLN A 111 15.79 -8.97 5.90
CA GLN A 111 15.66 -9.97 4.82
C GLN A 111 14.32 -9.82 4.07
N ARG A 112 13.23 -9.50 4.78
CA ARG A 112 11.91 -9.25 4.17
C ARG A 112 11.93 -7.99 3.31
N LEU A 113 12.57 -6.91 3.79
CA LEU A 113 12.82 -5.68 3.03
C LEU A 113 13.65 -5.95 1.76
N ALA A 114 14.77 -6.68 1.90
CA ALA A 114 15.63 -7.02 0.78
C ALA A 114 14.91 -7.86 -0.28
N MET A 115 14.11 -8.84 0.16
CA MET A 115 13.28 -9.64 -0.74
C MET A 115 12.21 -8.79 -1.43
N GLY A 116 11.54 -7.89 -0.68
CA GLY A 116 10.58 -6.94 -1.23
C GLY A 116 11.20 -6.06 -2.32
N LEU A 117 12.42 -5.56 -2.09
CA LEU A 117 13.16 -4.77 -3.07
C LEU A 117 13.50 -5.59 -4.33
N VAL A 118 13.93 -6.85 -4.19
CA VAL A 118 14.19 -7.73 -5.35
C VAL A 118 12.92 -7.95 -6.16
N ILE A 119 11.80 -8.23 -5.48
CA ILE A 119 10.49 -8.40 -6.14
C ILE A 119 10.08 -7.10 -6.84
N ALA A 120 10.23 -5.96 -6.18
CA ALA A 120 9.92 -4.64 -6.72
C ALA A 120 10.73 -4.33 -7.99
N ILE A 121 12.03 -4.61 -8.00
CA ILE A 121 12.90 -4.44 -9.18
C ILE A 121 12.44 -5.35 -10.33
N GLY A 122 12.11 -6.61 -10.05
CA GLY A 122 11.58 -7.55 -11.06
C GLY A 122 10.25 -7.09 -11.65
N SER A 123 9.33 -6.61 -10.81
CA SER A 123 8.05 -6.03 -11.24
C SER A 123 8.22 -4.75 -12.05
N LEU A 124 9.11 -3.84 -11.63
CA LEU A 124 9.44 -2.63 -12.38
C LEU A 124 10.06 -2.93 -13.74
N LEU A 125 10.85 -4.01 -13.84
CA LEU A 125 11.42 -4.42 -15.13
C LEU A 125 10.32 -4.83 -16.10
N VAL A 126 9.35 -5.63 -15.65
CA VAL A 126 8.18 -6.01 -16.48
C VAL A 126 7.34 -4.78 -16.84
N TYR A 127 7.12 -3.88 -15.88
CA TYR A 127 6.45 -2.60 -16.14
C TYR A 127 7.12 -1.83 -17.27
N TRP A 128 8.44 -1.63 -17.18
CA TRP A 128 9.24 -0.91 -18.16
C TRP A 128 9.25 -1.58 -19.54
N LEU A 129 9.37 -2.91 -19.60
CA LEU A 129 9.34 -3.66 -20.86
C LEU A 129 8.02 -3.51 -21.63
N ILE A 130 6.91 -3.34 -20.91
CA ILE A 130 5.59 -3.15 -21.50
C ILE A 130 5.35 -1.68 -21.85
N ARG A 131 5.82 -0.74 -21.04
CA ARG A 131 5.68 0.71 -21.26
C ARG A 131 6.74 1.20 -22.25
N LYS A 132 6.49 0.98 -23.55
CA LYS A 132 7.43 1.21 -24.67
C LYS A 132 7.93 2.66 -24.85
N ASN A 133 7.32 3.65 -24.19
CA ASN A 133 7.71 5.07 -24.25
C ASN A 133 8.38 5.60 -22.96
N ALA A 134 8.85 4.71 -22.08
CA ALA A 134 9.44 5.13 -20.82
C ALA A 134 10.94 5.45 -20.94
N SER A 135 11.41 6.35 -20.08
CA SER A 135 12.83 6.56 -19.80
C SER A 135 13.56 5.23 -19.53
N THR A 136 14.89 5.17 -19.69
CA THR A 136 15.67 3.94 -19.46
C THR A 136 15.34 3.27 -18.11
N PHE A 137 15.39 1.94 -18.03
CA PHE A 137 15.10 1.22 -16.78
C PHE A 137 15.92 1.75 -15.59
N GLY A 138 17.21 2.01 -15.82
CA GLY A 138 18.09 2.58 -14.79
C GLY A 138 17.62 3.94 -14.29
N SER A 139 17.15 4.81 -15.19
CA SER A 139 16.59 6.11 -14.79
C SER A 139 15.26 5.99 -14.02
N ILE A 140 14.41 5.00 -14.33
CA ILE A 140 13.20 4.73 -13.53
C ILE A 140 13.62 4.33 -12.12
N LEU A 141 14.53 3.37 -11.99
CA LEU A 141 14.98 2.86 -10.69
C LEU A 141 15.61 3.97 -9.83
N VAL A 142 16.53 4.75 -10.41
CA VAL A 142 17.18 5.88 -9.71
C VAL A 142 16.17 6.95 -9.32
N ASN A 143 15.21 7.27 -10.21
CA ASN A 143 14.19 8.26 -9.91
C ASN A 143 13.23 7.78 -8.82
N THR A 144 12.80 6.51 -8.83
CA THR A 144 11.91 5.91 -7.82
C THR A 144 12.49 6.03 -6.41
N TYR A 145 13.75 5.65 -6.21
CA TYR A 145 14.40 5.65 -4.89
C TYR A 145 15.20 6.92 -4.61
N HIS A 146 15.00 7.98 -5.38
CA HIS A 146 15.65 9.27 -5.14
C HIS A 146 15.17 9.86 -3.80
N PRO A 147 16.05 10.50 -3.00
CA PRO A 147 15.67 11.11 -1.71
C PRO A 147 14.51 12.12 -1.78
N LYS A 148 14.25 12.69 -2.97
CA LYS A 148 13.12 13.59 -3.21
C LYS A 148 11.75 12.93 -2.97
N ASN A 149 11.67 11.60 -3.06
CA ASN A 149 10.43 10.84 -2.88
C ASN A 149 10.29 10.27 -1.45
N ILE A 150 11.11 10.71 -0.48
CA ILE A 150 11.07 10.16 0.87
C ILE A 150 9.69 10.32 1.52
N SER A 151 8.98 11.43 1.23
CA SER A 151 7.62 11.63 1.73
C SER A 151 6.63 10.63 1.13
N HIS A 152 6.70 10.36 -0.18
CA HIS A 152 5.92 9.31 -0.82
C HIS A 152 6.24 7.92 -0.26
N LEU A 153 7.51 7.62 0.02
CA LEU A 153 7.91 6.35 0.62
C LEU A 153 7.28 6.17 2.01
N VAL A 154 7.32 7.22 2.84
CA VAL A 154 6.68 7.21 4.16
C VAL A 154 5.15 7.10 4.02
N GLN A 155 4.55 7.85 3.11
CA GLN A 155 3.12 7.80 2.84
C GLN A 155 2.66 6.38 2.48
N VAL A 156 3.28 5.76 1.47
CA VAL A 156 2.92 4.42 0.99
C VAL A 156 3.12 3.36 2.09
N PHE A 157 4.22 3.45 2.84
CA PHE A 157 4.46 2.54 3.97
C PHE A 157 3.37 2.66 5.04
N MET A 158 2.99 3.90 5.39
CA MET A 158 1.94 4.14 6.38
C MET A 158 0.55 3.72 5.87
N GLU A 159 0.29 3.92 4.59
CA GLU A 159 -0.93 3.46 3.93
C GLU A 159 -1.07 1.94 3.99
N ASP A 160 -0.02 1.18 3.67
CA ASP A 160 -0.02 -0.27 3.75
C ASP A 160 -0.27 -0.78 5.17
N ILE A 161 0.28 -0.10 6.18
CA ILE A 161 0.00 -0.39 7.59
C ILE A 161 -1.47 -0.15 7.92
N THR A 162 -2.05 0.96 7.45
CA THR A 162 -3.47 1.27 7.65
C THR A 162 -4.37 0.24 6.96
N ILE A 163 -4.04 -0.16 5.73
CA ILE A 163 -4.76 -1.22 5.01
C ILE A 163 -4.67 -2.55 5.77
N ALA A 164 -3.48 -2.93 6.25
CA ALA A 164 -3.30 -4.13 7.05
C ALA A 164 -4.11 -4.09 8.36
N LEU A 165 -4.17 -2.94 9.04
CA LEU A 165 -5.02 -2.73 10.21
C LEU A 165 -6.49 -3.01 9.88
N ILE A 166 -7.04 -2.31 8.88
CA ILE A 166 -8.45 -2.46 8.48
C ILE A 166 -8.73 -3.92 8.11
N PHE A 167 -7.86 -4.53 7.30
CA PHE A 167 -8.02 -5.89 6.84
C PHE A 167 -8.05 -6.88 8.01
N VAL A 168 -7.08 -6.81 8.93
CA VAL A 168 -7.00 -7.77 10.04
C VAL A 168 -8.23 -7.66 10.93
N ARG A 169 -8.69 -6.43 11.25
CA ARG A 169 -9.86 -6.22 12.10
C ARG A 169 -11.15 -6.66 11.40
N LEU A 170 -11.32 -6.32 10.13
CA LEU A 170 -12.49 -6.76 9.35
C LEU A 170 -12.51 -8.28 9.17
N SER A 171 -11.35 -8.89 8.88
CA SER A 171 -11.21 -10.34 8.72
C SER A 171 -11.54 -11.11 9.98
N ALA A 172 -11.24 -10.55 11.16
CA ALA A 172 -11.64 -11.14 12.43
C ALA A 172 -13.16 -11.07 12.67
N TRP A 173 -13.86 -10.11 12.06
CA TRP A 173 -15.30 -9.94 12.21
C TRP A 173 -16.11 -10.75 11.19
N ILE A 174 -15.83 -10.62 9.90
CA ILE A 174 -16.68 -11.18 8.83
C ILE A 174 -15.99 -12.28 8.01
N GLY A 175 -14.76 -12.63 8.38
CA GLY A 175 -13.96 -13.63 7.69
C GLY A 175 -13.12 -13.08 6.54
N TYR A 176 -12.11 -13.87 6.19
CA TYR A 176 -11.03 -13.50 5.28
C TYR A 176 -11.51 -13.15 3.86
N LYS A 177 -12.31 -14.02 3.22
CA LYS A 177 -12.73 -13.85 1.82
C LYS A 177 -13.53 -12.56 1.60
N ARG A 178 -14.46 -12.26 2.52
CA ARG A 178 -15.28 -11.03 2.45
C ARG A 178 -14.43 -9.79 2.69
N SER A 179 -13.44 -9.88 3.57
CA SER A 179 -12.55 -8.78 3.90
C SER A 179 -11.65 -8.40 2.73
N ILE A 180 -11.13 -9.37 1.95
CA ILE A 180 -10.40 -9.08 0.70
C ILE A 180 -11.23 -8.20 -0.22
N ILE A 181 -12.48 -8.60 -0.48
CA ILE A 181 -13.35 -7.88 -1.41
C ILE A 181 -13.67 -6.48 -0.88
N ILE A 182 -14.08 -6.36 0.39
CA ILE A 182 -14.48 -5.07 0.96
C ILE A 182 -13.29 -4.13 1.06
N VAL A 183 -12.12 -4.58 1.51
CA VAL A 183 -10.94 -3.72 1.61
C VAL A 183 -10.43 -3.30 0.23
N ALA A 184 -10.47 -4.19 -0.77
CA ALA A 184 -10.14 -3.81 -2.15
C ALA A 184 -11.09 -2.73 -2.71
N ILE A 185 -12.40 -2.85 -2.44
CA ILE A 185 -13.39 -1.83 -2.81
C ILE A 185 -13.12 -0.51 -2.08
N LEU A 186 -12.82 -0.55 -0.78
CA LEU A 186 -12.51 0.65 0.00
C LEU A 186 -11.23 1.33 -0.50
N PHE A 187 -10.21 0.55 -0.85
CA PHE A 187 -8.95 1.04 -1.42
C PHE A 187 -9.20 1.76 -2.75
N ALA A 188 -9.88 1.11 -3.70
CA ALA A 188 -10.26 1.75 -4.96
C ALA A 188 -11.13 3.00 -4.71
N GLY A 189 -12.06 2.92 -3.75
CA GLY A 189 -12.88 4.05 -3.33
C GLY A 189 -12.08 5.25 -2.81
N GLY A 190 -10.88 5.03 -2.27
CA GLY A 190 -9.94 6.07 -1.87
C GLY A 190 -9.51 6.99 -3.02
N HIS A 191 -9.61 6.55 -4.27
CA HIS A 191 -9.30 7.36 -5.44
C HIS A 191 -10.46 8.26 -5.88
N ILE A 192 -11.69 8.03 -5.41
CA ILE A 192 -12.88 8.81 -5.82
C ILE A 192 -12.71 10.32 -5.61
N PRO A 193 -12.20 10.83 -4.47
CA PRO A 193 -12.02 12.27 -4.29
C PRO A 193 -11.13 12.92 -5.35
N SER A 194 -10.06 12.22 -5.78
CA SER A 194 -9.16 12.72 -6.83
C SER A 194 -9.86 12.73 -8.19
N LEU A 195 -10.63 11.68 -8.52
CA LEU A 195 -11.42 11.61 -9.76
C LEU A 195 -12.49 12.72 -9.81
N LEU A 196 -13.17 12.98 -8.69
CA LEU A 196 -14.15 14.07 -8.58
C LEU A 196 -13.49 15.45 -8.75
N ALA A 197 -12.32 15.66 -8.18
CA ALA A 197 -11.58 16.92 -8.31
C ALA A 197 -11.13 17.20 -9.76
N ASN A 198 -10.89 16.15 -10.55
CA ASN A 198 -10.41 16.25 -11.93
C ASN A 198 -11.54 16.24 -12.99
N GLY A 199 -12.81 16.23 -12.59
CA GLY A 199 -13.94 16.34 -13.52
C GLY A 199 -14.52 15.01 -14.02
N PHE A 200 -14.63 14.01 -13.13
CA PHE A 200 -15.24 12.68 -13.27
C PHE A 200 -15.83 12.32 -14.65
N ALA A 201 -15.13 11.45 -15.38
CA ALA A 201 -15.64 10.82 -16.59
C ALA A 201 -16.15 9.39 -16.30
N ILE A 202 -17.21 8.93 -16.99
CA ILE A 202 -17.73 7.54 -16.85
C ILE A 202 -16.64 6.49 -17.10
N THR A 203 -15.67 6.80 -17.94
CA THR A 203 -14.50 5.94 -18.21
C THR A 203 -13.65 5.66 -16.97
N GLU A 204 -13.66 6.54 -15.97
CA GLU A 204 -12.94 6.39 -14.71
C GLU A 204 -13.62 5.40 -13.74
N LEU A 205 -14.91 5.11 -13.95
CA LEU A 205 -15.56 4.00 -13.24
C LEU A 205 -14.94 2.65 -13.64
N GLY A 206 -14.52 2.53 -14.90
CA GLY A 206 -13.81 1.36 -15.40
C GLY A 206 -12.45 1.14 -14.74
N SER A 207 -11.69 2.20 -14.45
CA SER A 207 -10.44 2.10 -13.71
C SER A 207 -10.66 1.67 -12.26
N LEU A 208 -11.68 2.20 -11.58
CA LEU A 208 -12.00 1.78 -10.20
C LEU A 208 -12.33 0.28 -10.10
N LEU A 209 -13.00 -0.27 -11.12
CA LEU A 209 -13.25 -1.72 -11.20
C LEU A 209 -11.94 -2.51 -11.37
N ILE A 210 -11.04 -2.03 -12.24
CA ILE A 210 -9.72 -2.64 -12.44
C ILE A 210 -8.90 -2.58 -11.14
N ASP A 211 -8.88 -1.44 -10.45
CA ASP A 211 -8.19 -1.24 -9.18
C ASP A 211 -8.76 -2.16 -8.10
N THR A 212 -10.07 -2.39 -8.10
CA THR A 212 -10.71 -3.36 -7.20
C THR A 212 -10.22 -4.79 -7.48
N PHE A 213 -10.17 -5.22 -8.74
CA PHE A 213 -9.66 -6.56 -9.08
C PHE A 213 -8.18 -6.72 -8.75
N LEU A 214 -7.39 -5.69 -9.00
CA LEU A 214 -5.98 -5.63 -8.65
C LEU A 214 -5.79 -5.70 -7.13
N GLY A 215 -6.58 -4.93 -6.38
CA GLY A 215 -6.62 -4.96 -4.93
C GLY A 215 -7.00 -6.33 -4.39
N ILE A 216 -7.97 -7.04 -5.00
CA ILE A 216 -8.32 -8.41 -4.63
C ILE A 216 -7.13 -9.36 -4.84
N LEU A 217 -6.47 -9.29 -6.00
CA LEU A 217 -5.31 -10.12 -6.31
C LEU A 217 -4.19 -9.88 -5.30
N ILE A 218 -3.83 -8.62 -5.07
CA ILE A 218 -2.73 -8.24 -4.20
C ILE A 218 -3.04 -8.53 -2.74
N LEU A 219 -4.23 -8.17 -2.23
CA LEU A 219 -4.62 -8.50 -0.87
C LEU A 219 -4.65 -10.02 -0.65
N SER A 220 -5.02 -10.83 -1.64
CA SER A 220 -4.95 -12.30 -1.52
C SER A 220 -3.52 -12.80 -1.27
N VAL A 221 -2.54 -12.18 -1.92
CA VAL A 221 -1.11 -12.50 -1.78
C VAL A 221 -0.56 -11.97 -0.46
N VAL A 222 -0.73 -10.68 -0.20
CA VAL A 222 -0.19 -10.00 0.99
C VAL A 222 -0.76 -10.61 2.26
N SER A 223 -2.06 -10.90 2.30
CA SER A 223 -2.69 -11.50 3.48
C SER A 223 -2.30 -12.96 3.72
N LYS A 224 -1.83 -13.68 2.69
CA LYS A 224 -1.19 -15.00 2.87
C LYS A 224 0.19 -14.85 3.52
N SER A 225 0.95 -13.84 3.11
CA SER A 225 2.27 -13.51 3.70
C SER A 225 2.18 -12.91 5.11
N LYS A 226 1.07 -12.18 5.40
CA LYS A 226 0.88 -11.34 6.59
C LYS A 226 2.07 -10.42 6.88
N ASP A 227 2.61 -9.81 5.83
CA ASP A 227 3.89 -9.10 5.92
C ASP A 227 3.89 -7.86 5.03
N VAL A 228 3.78 -6.69 5.66
CA VAL A 228 3.86 -5.38 4.99
C VAL A 228 5.29 -5.10 4.54
N TRP A 229 6.33 -5.61 5.21
CA TRP A 229 7.73 -5.22 4.96
C TRP A 229 8.21 -5.51 3.55
N TRP A 230 7.80 -6.63 2.95
CA TRP A 230 8.18 -6.92 1.57
C TRP A 230 7.24 -6.18 0.59
N PHE A 231 5.96 -6.07 0.93
CA PHE A 231 4.95 -5.57 0.03
C PHE A 231 5.09 -4.06 -0.22
N PHE A 232 5.39 -3.26 0.80
CA PHE A 232 5.48 -1.81 0.61
C PHE A 232 6.58 -1.41 -0.37
N MET A 233 7.65 -2.20 -0.49
CA MET A 233 8.70 -1.96 -1.48
C MET A 233 8.17 -2.11 -2.91
N LEU A 234 7.31 -3.11 -3.13
CA LEU A 234 6.64 -3.34 -4.40
C LEU A 234 5.60 -2.24 -4.67
N HIS A 235 4.76 -1.94 -3.68
CA HIS A 235 3.72 -0.91 -3.79
C HIS A 235 4.33 0.45 -4.11
N PHE A 236 5.31 0.90 -3.32
CA PHE A 236 6.02 2.16 -3.55
C PHE A 236 6.66 2.24 -4.93
N ALA A 237 7.32 1.17 -5.36
CA ALA A 237 7.97 1.14 -6.67
C ALA A 237 6.96 1.31 -7.81
N LEU A 238 5.83 0.60 -7.76
CA LEU A 238 4.82 0.65 -8.80
C LEU A 238 4.00 1.95 -8.78
N ASP A 239 3.73 2.52 -7.61
CA ASP A 239 3.13 3.85 -7.50
C ASP A 239 4.02 4.92 -8.11
N MET A 240 5.31 4.92 -7.76
CA MET A 240 6.25 5.89 -8.34
C MET A 240 6.39 5.72 -9.86
N SER A 241 6.29 4.48 -10.37
CA SER A 241 6.37 4.19 -11.80
C SER A 241 5.27 4.89 -12.63
N GLN A 242 4.15 5.24 -11.99
CA GLN A 242 3.05 5.92 -12.68
C GLN A 242 3.46 7.32 -13.15
N PHE A 243 4.30 8.00 -12.37
CA PHE A 243 4.83 9.32 -12.68
C PHE A 243 5.97 9.30 -13.72
N TYR A 244 6.44 8.12 -14.14
CA TYR A 244 7.55 7.98 -15.09
C TYR A 244 7.07 7.48 -16.45
N GLY A 245 6.87 8.41 -17.37
CA GLY A 245 6.56 8.17 -18.77
C GLY A 245 5.94 9.41 -19.40
N GLY A 246 6.17 9.64 -20.70
CA GLY A 246 5.45 10.69 -21.42
C GLY A 246 3.93 10.45 -21.41
N PRO A 247 3.12 11.48 -21.68
CA PRO A 247 1.69 11.33 -21.91
C PRO A 247 1.38 10.26 -22.98
#